data_AF-A2SN38-F1
#
_entry.id   AF-A2SN38-F1
#
_cell.length_a   1.000
_cell.length_b   1.000
_cell.length_c   1.000
_cell.angle_alpha   90.00
_cell.angle_beta   90.00
_cell.angle_gamma   90.00
#
_symmetry.space_group_name_H-M   'P 1'
#
loop_
_entity.id
_entity.type
_entity.pdbx_description
1 polymer ?
#
loop_
_entity_poly.entity_id
_entity_poly.type
_entity_poly.pdbx_seq_one_letter_code
_entity_poly.pdbx_strand_id
1 'polypeptide(L)'
;MLSARARRAESTPEHTSVADSVWLALSAAAENAEWLAAASIPVGRVGLTDIARALAALEDSIAETSWPEAQKFSRSNETRRWLLEHKLFPPNIDPERLSRHFVSRFDRVAPQNRKLFSELPDGANTVHRYPVGALPHESLADLKAQIRQTLDTDLARVVEGAVKDLDAFATLQLTIADLARSECHGSELEQLKLFIESNAHLRHKFVPEIVRVASPQTVLTAYAQVIEKWRREARVPILPTVYGGEAMCALARDYGVKIDRNKAYRLLTPTVLTQTEMLACALILQCASRWNFTTVVALTTKGIVPNGNGFIVTSLKGRTNQTAPDLVVSPRDHEVLRALRTLKENLGEVKALGWVASGEDRLFFNTHVARRGVVRPYANWHYVLSGFISRHDLPQFSLDQVRVQAINAFDLESASIEATQRKAGHATSTTTARYLDQPILRAINSSINLAYQRELERSVQFAIEGQPCPTGRLFSPVGDGSSCADPATPPRLDMLVDGLCEAHECHLGAGCPNRRIVIDTDALRDLTCTHRFYSRHWKALLDENAEAFEKHHLPTMLFTFGLREIVAQGPYRRYLALAEGPVDPPAFPPLS
;
A
#
# COMPACT_ATOMS: atom_id res chain seq x y z
N MET A 1 5.81 -33.32 -23.07
CA MET A 1 5.71 -33.76 -21.65
C MET A 1 5.56 -32.59 -20.66
N LEU A 2 6.27 -31.46 -20.83
CA LEU A 2 6.14 -30.26 -19.99
C LEU A 2 4.73 -29.62 -20.02
N SER A 3 4.07 -29.61 -21.18
CA SER A 3 2.70 -29.07 -21.34
C SER A 3 1.59 -29.89 -20.66
N ALA A 4 1.84 -31.18 -20.41
CA ALA A 4 0.87 -32.08 -19.76
C ALA A 4 1.03 -32.09 -18.23
N ARG A 5 2.24 -31.80 -17.72
CA ARG A 5 2.50 -31.66 -16.27
C ARG A 5 2.00 -30.31 -15.72
N ALA A 6 2.03 -29.23 -16.52
CA ALA A 6 1.46 -27.94 -16.14
C ALA A 6 -0.05 -28.00 -15.84
N ARG A 7 -0.79 -28.95 -16.47
CA ARG A 7 -2.23 -29.13 -16.24
C ARG A 7 -2.58 -29.94 -14.99
N ARG A 8 -1.61 -30.58 -14.33
CA ARG A 8 -1.84 -31.47 -13.17
C ARG A 8 -1.48 -30.84 -11.81
N ALA A 9 -1.10 -29.57 -11.76
CA ALA A 9 -0.91 -28.87 -10.50
C ALA A 9 -2.26 -28.42 -9.94
N GLU A 10 -2.88 -29.26 -9.10
CA GLU A 10 -3.90 -28.81 -8.14
C GLU A 10 -3.23 -27.85 -7.14
N SER A 11 -3.25 -26.55 -7.42
CA SER A 11 -2.72 -25.57 -6.45
C SER A 11 -3.24 -24.17 -6.75
N THR A 12 -3.56 -23.47 -5.65
CA THR A 12 -3.95 -22.07 -5.42
C THR A 12 -3.85 -21.03 -6.58
N PRO A 13 -4.67 -19.95 -6.55
CA PRO A 13 -4.73 -18.93 -7.61
C PRO A 13 -3.39 -18.30 -8.04
N GLU A 14 -2.40 -18.27 -7.14
CA GLU A 14 -1.03 -17.80 -7.43
C GLU A 14 -0.27 -18.75 -8.37
N HIS A 15 -0.52 -20.07 -8.30
CA HIS A 15 0.11 -21.03 -9.21
C HIS A 15 -0.41 -20.91 -10.63
N THR A 16 -1.68 -20.50 -10.82
CA THR A 16 -2.21 -20.23 -12.16
C THR A 16 -1.55 -18.99 -12.80
N SER A 17 -1.36 -17.89 -12.06
CA SER A 17 -0.73 -16.69 -12.66
C SER A 17 0.76 -16.86 -12.94
N VAL A 18 1.49 -17.54 -12.06
CA VAL A 18 2.91 -17.86 -12.27
C VAL A 18 3.05 -18.85 -13.42
N ALA A 19 2.22 -19.90 -13.48
CA ALA A 19 2.25 -20.85 -14.59
C ALA A 19 1.94 -20.18 -15.94
N ASP A 20 0.97 -19.27 -15.99
CA ASP A 20 0.64 -18.51 -17.21
C ASP A 20 1.80 -17.59 -17.63
N SER A 21 2.43 -16.91 -16.66
CA SER A 21 3.58 -16.03 -16.89
C SER A 21 4.80 -16.80 -17.43
N VAL A 22 5.12 -17.94 -16.80
CA VAL A 22 6.17 -18.86 -17.24
C VAL A 22 5.85 -19.42 -18.62
N TRP A 23 4.61 -19.85 -18.86
CA TRP A 23 4.19 -20.38 -20.15
C TRP A 23 4.37 -19.36 -21.27
N LEU A 24 3.96 -18.11 -21.05
CA LEU A 24 4.10 -17.05 -22.06
C LEU A 24 5.57 -16.72 -22.34
N ALA A 25 6.41 -16.66 -21.31
CA ALA A 25 7.85 -16.44 -21.47
C ALA A 25 8.51 -17.57 -22.27
N LEU A 26 8.20 -18.83 -21.93
CA LEU A 26 8.71 -20.00 -22.65
C LEU A 26 8.16 -20.10 -24.07
N SER A 27 6.93 -19.65 -24.30
CA SER A 27 6.33 -19.60 -25.64
C SER A 27 7.05 -18.57 -26.52
N ALA A 28 7.46 -17.43 -25.96
CA ALA A 28 8.24 -16.43 -26.69
C ALA A 28 9.61 -16.99 -27.13
N ALA A 29 10.26 -17.80 -26.29
CA ALA A 29 11.55 -18.42 -26.60
C ALA A 29 11.45 -19.76 -27.36
N ALA A 30 10.24 -20.22 -27.71
CA ALA A 30 10.03 -21.56 -28.25
C ALA A 30 10.74 -21.80 -29.60
N GLU A 31 10.94 -20.75 -30.38
CA GLU A 31 11.61 -20.79 -31.70
C GLU A 31 13.05 -20.28 -31.65
N ASN A 32 13.53 -19.85 -30.48
CA ASN A 32 14.88 -19.32 -30.35
C ASN A 32 15.91 -20.45 -30.40
N ALA A 33 16.79 -20.42 -31.40
CA ALA A 33 17.76 -21.48 -31.67
C ALA A 33 18.75 -21.70 -30.51
N GLU A 34 19.17 -20.64 -29.81
CA GLU A 34 20.08 -20.75 -28.66
C GLU A 34 19.38 -21.31 -27.43
N TRP A 35 18.13 -20.92 -27.20
CA TRP A 35 17.29 -21.51 -26.16
C TRP A 35 17.09 -23.01 -26.39
N LEU A 36 16.72 -23.41 -27.62
CA LEU A 36 16.51 -24.80 -27.99
C LEU A 36 17.80 -25.62 -27.91
N ALA A 37 18.94 -25.05 -28.32
CA ALA A 37 20.24 -25.70 -28.21
C ALA A 37 20.60 -26.01 -26.75
N ALA A 38 20.41 -25.05 -25.84
CA ALA A 38 20.66 -25.25 -24.42
C ALA A 38 19.64 -26.20 -23.76
N ALA A 39 18.36 -26.11 -24.12
CA ALA A 39 17.30 -26.97 -23.63
C ALA A 39 17.43 -28.44 -24.10
N SER A 40 18.19 -28.68 -25.18
CA SER A 40 18.47 -30.00 -25.72
C SER A 40 19.64 -30.71 -25.02
N ILE A 41 20.40 -30.02 -24.17
CA ILE A 41 21.49 -30.62 -23.41
C ILE A 41 20.91 -31.49 -22.28
N PRO A 42 21.35 -32.75 -22.13
CA PRO A 42 20.90 -33.60 -21.03
C PRO A 42 21.17 -32.96 -19.67
N VAL A 43 20.21 -32.97 -18.75
CA VAL A 43 20.29 -32.29 -17.44
C VAL A 43 21.60 -32.53 -16.71
N GLY A 44 22.14 -33.76 -16.72
CA GLY A 44 23.42 -34.10 -16.08
C GLY A 44 24.70 -33.58 -16.77
N ARG A 45 24.59 -32.92 -17.92
CA ARG A 45 25.70 -32.36 -18.72
C ARG A 45 25.60 -30.84 -18.91
N VAL A 46 24.52 -30.22 -18.45
CA VAL A 46 24.30 -28.78 -18.54
C VAL A 46 25.27 -28.05 -17.61
N GLY A 47 26.08 -27.13 -18.16
CA GLY A 47 26.96 -26.26 -17.37
C GLY A 47 26.32 -24.92 -17.00
N LEU A 48 26.96 -24.17 -16.10
CA LEU A 48 26.58 -22.80 -15.74
C LEU A 48 26.52 -21.86 -16.96
N THR A 49 27.47 -22.00 -17.90
CA THR A 49 27.53 -21.20 -19.12
C THR A 49 26.36 -21.48 -20.06
N ASP A 50 25.94 -22.74 -20.17
CA ASP A 50 24.81 -23.13 -21.00
C ASP A 50 23.50 -22.56 -20.45
N ILE A 51 23.35 -22.56 -19.12
CA ILE A 51 22.21 -21.94 -18.44
C ILE A 51 22.21 -20.44 -18.63
N ALA A 52 23.35 -19.77 -18.45
CA ALA A 52 23.44 -18.33 -18.66
C ALA A 52 23.08 -17.94 -20.10
N ARG A 53 23.53 -18.72 -21.09
CA ARG A 53 23.17 -18.54 -22.51
C ARG A 53 21.68 -18.78 -22.75
N ALA A 54 21.10 -19.83 -22.18
CA ALA A 54 19.67 -20.08 -22.26
C ALA A 54 18.86 -18.92 -21.68
N LEU A 55 19.24 -18.42 -20.50
CA LEU A 55 18.56 -17.30 -19.87
C LEU A 55 18.71 -15.99 -20.68
N ALA A 56 19.86 -15.77 -21.32
CA ALA A 56 20.05 -14.64 -22.22
C ALA A 56 19.14 -14.73 -23.45
N ALA A 57 19.11 -15.90 -24.11
CA ALA A 57 18.25 -16.16 -25.26
C ALA A 57 16.75 -16.05 -24.92
N LEU A 58 16.36 -16.47 -23.71
CA LEU A 58 15.01 -16.25 -23.18
C LEU A 58 14.72 -14.75 -23.05
N GLU A 59 15.63 -13.96 -22.49
CA GLU A 59 15.44 -12.51 -22.35
C GLU A 59 15.48 -11.77 -23.69
N ASP A 60 16.26 -12.23 -24.68
CA ASP A 60 16.22 -11.73 -26.05
C ASP A 60 14.82 -11.92 -26.65
N SER A 61 14.28 -13.14 -26.53
CA SER A 61 12.95 -13.47 -27.03
C SER A 61 11.84 -12.69 -26.31
N ILE A 62 11.97 -12.46 -25.00
CA ILE A 62 11.05 -11.61 -24.23
C ILE A 62 11.17 -10.14 -24.66
N ALA A 63 12.37 -9.65 -24.98
CA ALA A 63 12.60 -8.27 -25.35
C ALA A 63 11.88 -7.89 -26.66
N GLU A 64 11.79 -8.83 -27.61
CA GLU A 64 11.11 -8.70 -28.89
C GLU A 64 9.57 -8.68 -28.78
N THR A 65 9.01 -9.03 -27.62
CA THR A 65 7.56 -9.00 -27.42
C THR A 65 7.03 -7.57 -27.28
N SER A 66 5.75 -7.38 -27.63
CA SER A 66 5.02 -6.11 -27.44
C SER A 66 4.57 -5.87 -25.98
N TRP A 67 5.15 -6.57 -25.00
CA TRP A 67 4.74 -6.45 -23.60
C TRP A 67 5.30 -5.16 -22.97
N PRO A 68 4.61 -4.57 -21.98
CA PRO A 68 5.18 -3.48 -21.18
C PRO A 68 6.48 -3.91 -20.49
N GLU A 69 7.45 -3.02 -20.34
CA GLU A 69 8.76 -3.30 -19.71
C GLU A 69 8.63 -3.94 -18.31
N ALA A 70 7.67 -3.46 -17.49
CA ALA A 70 7.39 -4.06 -16.19
C ALA A 70 6.95 -5.54 -16.27
N GLN A 71 6.23 -5.93 -17.33
CA GLN A 71 5.82 -7.31 -17.56
C GLN A 71 6.99 -8.16 -18.08
N LYS A 72 7.86 -7.62 -18.93
CA LYS A 72 9.07 -8.31 -19.42
C LYS A 72 9.98 -8.72 -18.26
N PHE A 73 10.26 -7.79 -17.34
CA PHE A 73 11.02 -8.08 -16.12
C PHE A 73 10.35 -9.16 -15.26
N SER A 74 9.04 -9.00 -14.96
CA SER A 74 8.31 -9.94 -14.11
C SER A 74 8.35 -11.36 -14.68
N ARG A 75 8.12 -11.50 -15.99
CA ARG A 75 8.09 -12.79 -16.70
C ARG A 75 9.45 -13.47 -16.76
N SER A 76 10.53 -12.72 -17.03
CA SER A 76 11.91 -13.25 -16.92
C SER A 76 12.18 -13.76 -15.49
N ASN A 77 11.91 -12.93 -14.49
CA ASN A 77 12.23 -13.24 -13.10
C ASN A 77 11.41 -14.43 -12.55
N GLU A 78 10.12 -14.51 -12.88
CA GLU A 78 9.26 -15.64 -12.50
C GLU A 78 9.70 -16.94 -13.19
N THR A 79 10.06 -16.88 -14.47
CA THR A 79 10.59 -18.04 -15.20
C THR A 79 11.90 -18.54 -14.60
N ARG A 80 12.84 -17.64 -14.27
CA ARG A 80 14.09 -18.01 -13.60
C ARG A 80 13.86 -18.66 -12.24
N ARG A 81 12.98 -18.08 -11.41
CA ARG A 81 12.61 -18.69 -10.12
C ARG A 81 11.97 -20.05 -10.28
N TRP A 82 11.04 -20.18 -11.22
CA TRP A 82 10.35 -21.43 -11.48
C TRP A 82 11.32 -22.55 -11.89
N LEU A 83 12.30 -22.25 -12.76
CA LEU A 83 13.35 -23.18 -13.16
C LEU A 83 14.22 -23.64 -11.98
N LEU A 84 14.56 -22.71 -11.07
CA LEU A 84 15.32 -23.01 -9.84
C LEU A 84 14.52 -23.88 -8.87
N GLU A 85 13.26 -23.52 -8.61
CA GLU A 85 12.38 -24.22 -7.68
C GLU A 85 12.08 -25.66 -8.12
N HIS A 86 11.95 -25.91 -9.42
CA HIS A 86 11.65 -27.23 -9.97
C HIS A 86 12.90 -28.10 -10.23
N LYS A 87 14.08 -27.65 -9.78
CA LYS A 87 15.35 -28.37 -9.92
C LYS A 87 15.61 -28.83 -11.36
N LEU A 88 15.26 -27.99 -12.34
CA LEU A 88 15.53 -28.27 -13.74
C LEU A 88 17.02 -28.07 -14.09
N PHE A 89 17.78 -27.50 -13.16
CA PHE A 89 19.24 -27.46 -13.19
C PHE A 89 19.85 -28.67 -12.49
N PRO A 90 21.01 -29.18 -12.95
CA PRO A 90 21.67 -30.26 -12.26
C PRO A 90 22.04 -29.89 -10.81
N PRO A 91 22.02 -30.87 -9.89
CA PRO A 91 22.09 -30.63 -8.44
C PRO A 91 23.42 -30.04 -7.95
N ASN A 92 24.44 -30.00 -8.81
CA ASN A 92 25.76 -29.41 -8.55
C ASN A 92 25.82 -27.90 -8.87
N ILE A 93 24.73 -27.29 -9.34
CA ILE A 93 24.68 -25.87 -9.66
C ILE A 93 24.13 -25.08 -8.49
N ASP A 94 25.01 -24.29 -7.89
CA ASP A 94 24.68 -23.33 -6.83
C ASP A 94 23.97 -22.10 -7.43
N PRO A 95 22.73 -21.78 -7.01
CA PRO A 95 22.00 -20.57 -7.42
C PRO A 95 22.79 -19.27 -7.17
N GLU A 96 23.64 -19.22 -6.15
CA GLU A 96 24.48 -18.05 -5.87
C GLU A 96 25.60 -17.86 -6.90
N ARG A 97 26.03 -18.93 -7.58
CA ARG A 97 26.99 -18.84 -8.69
C ARG A 97 26.31 -18.37 -9.97
N LEU A 98 25.04 -18.72 -10.19
CA LEU A 98 24.30 -18.30 -11.38
C LEU A 98 24.18 -16.76 -11.49
N SER A 99 24.01 -16.06 -10.36
CA SER A 99 23.95 -14.59 -10.34
C SER A 99 25.25 -13.90 -10.77
N ARG A 100 26.39 -14.61 -10.74
CA ARG A 100 27.68 -14.13 -11.23
C ARG A 100 27.87 -14.34 -12.74
N HIS A 101 27.17 -15.32 -13.31
CA HIS A 101 27.27 -15.68 -14.73
C HIS A 101 26.13 -15.11 -15.58
N PHE A 102 25.05 -14.68 -14.96
CA PHE A 102 23.89 -14.13 -15.64
C PHE A 102 23.34 -12.90 -14.90
N VAL A 103 23.42 -11.75 -15.56
CA VAL A 103 22.78 -10.51 -15.14
C VAL A 103 21.63 -10.24 -16.10
N SER A 104 20.42 -10.13 -15.54
CA SER A 104 19.21 -9.80 -16.32
C SER A 104 19.38 -8.44 -16.98
N ARG A 105 19.06 -8.33 -18.26
CA ARG A 105 19.07 -7.03 -18.97
C ARG A 105 17.85 -6.18 -18.67
N PHE A 106 16.77 -6.81 -18.20
CA PHE A 106 15.63 -6.07 -17.75
C PHE A 106 15.99 -5.42 -16.43
N ASP A 107 15.97 -4.09 -16.41
CA ASP A 107 16.11 -3.35 -15.18
C ASP A 107 15.03 -3.81 -14.22
N ARG A 108 15.45 -4.04 -12.98
CA ARG A 108 14.51 -4.17 -11.88
C ARG A 108 13.80 -2.83 -11.82
N VAL A 109 12.58 -2.76 -12.36
CA VAL A 109 11.69 -1.63 -12.15
C VAL A 109 11.75 -1.37 -10.65
N ALA A 110 12.35 -0.25 -10.25
CA ALA A 110 12.49 0.09 -8.85
C ALA A 110 11.09 -0.10 -8.27
N PRO A 111 10.92 -0.96 -7.24
CA PRO A 111 9.59 -1.30 -6.76
C PRO A 111 8.87 0.03 -6.54
N GLN A 112 7.76 0.23 -7.26
CA GLN A 112 7.02 1.48 -7.14
C GLN A 112 6.82 1.73 -5.65
N ASN A 113 7.26 2.91 -5.23
CA ASN A 113 7.30 3.26 -3.83
C ASN A 113 5.92 3.05 -3.24
N ARG A 114 5.85 2.30 -2.14
CA ARG A 114 4.57 1.94 -1.53
C ARG A 114 4.00 3.18 -0.86
N LYS A 115 3.07 3.83 -1.56
CA LYS A 115 2.38 5.03 -1.08
C LYS A 115 1.52 4.73 0.14
N LEU A 116 1.53 5.66 1.11
CA LEU A 116 0.56 5.69 2.22
C LEU A 116 -0.81 6.12 1.69
N PHE A 117 -1.93 5.86 2.39
CA PHE A 117 -3.25 6.27 1.86
C PHE A 117 -3.35 7.80 1.71
N SER A 118 -2.71 8.54 2.60
CA SER A 118 -2.60 10.00 2.55
C SER A 118 -1.88 10.58 1.32
N GLU A 119 -1.17 9.74 0.56
CA GLU A 119 -0.48 10.14 -0.69
C GLU A 119 -1.26 9.69 -1.93
N LEU A 120 -2.43 9.09 -1.73
CA LEU A 120 -3.34 8.66 -2.78
C LEU A 120 -4.37 9.77 -3.00
N PRO A 121 -4.80 9.99 -4.25
CA PRO A 121 -5.82 10.98 -4.53
C PRO A 121 -7.08 10.66 -3.73
N ASP A 122 -7.61 11.68 -3.05
CA ASP A 122 -8.87 11.60 -2.33
C ASP A 122 -10.01 11.24 -3.31
N GLY A 123 -11.03 10.56 -2.79
CA GLY A 123 -12.28 10.35 -3.53
C GLY A 123 -12.95 11.70 -3.83
N ALA A 124 -13.85 11.73 -4.81
CA ALA A 124 -14.44 12.96 -5.37
C ALA A 124 -15.10 13.93 -4.36
N ASN A 125 -15.27 13.56 -3.09
CA ASN A 125 -15.98 14.34 -2.07
C ASN A 125 -15.28 14.48 -0.70
N THR A 126 -13.97 14.19 -0.56
CA THR A 126 -13.28 14.34 0.74
C THR A 126 -12.48 15.64 0.87
N VAL A 127 -12.55 16.21 2.08
CA VAL A 127 -11.82 17.39 2.58
C VAL A 127 -10.35 17.29 2.17
N HIS A 128 -9.81 18.33 1.51
CA HIS A 128 -8.39 18.43 1.17
C HIS A 128 -7.50 18.03 2.36
N ARG A 129 -6.91 16.84 2.30
CA ARG A 129 -5.92 16.40 3.28
C ARG A 129 -4.54 16.91 2.87
N TYR A 130 -3.81 17.46 3.83
CA TYR A 130 -2.38 17.68 3.60
C TYR A 130 -1.72 16.30 3.45
N PRO A 131 -0.92 16.06 2.39
CA PRO A 131 -0.10 14.87 2.35
C PRO A 131 0.78 14.84 3.59
N VAL A 132 1.08 13.66 4.11
CA VAL A 132 1.87 13.46 5.34
C VAL A 132 3.21 14.21 5.27
N GLY A 133 3.77 14.35 4.05
CA GLY A 133 4.96 15.15 3.76
C GLY A 133 4.77 16.68 3.72
N ALA A 134 3.62 17.20 4.13
CA ALA A 134 3.31 18.62 4.18
C ALA A 134 2.60 19.03 5.49
N LEU A 135 2.64 18.18 6.52
CA LEU A 135 2.01 18.45 7.81
C LEU A 135 2.73 19.59 8.54
N PRO A 136 2.02 20.62 9.03
CA PRO A 136 2.60 21.66 9.86
C PRO A 136 3.02 21.07 11.21
N HIS A 137 4.24 21.37 11.66
CA HIS A 137 4.80 20.80 12.88
C HIS A 137 5.76 21.77 13.56
N GLU A 138 5.89 21.65 14.87
CA GLU A 138 6.81 22.46 15.69
C GLU A 138 8.14 21.73 15.96
N SER A 139 8.13 20.40 15.91
CA SER A 139 9.32 19.56 16.16
C SER A 139 9.23 18.23 15.40
N LEU A 140 10.34 17.50 15.32
CA LEU A 140 10.36 16.14 14.75
C LEU A 140 9.49 15.16 15.56
N ALA A 141 9.39 15.33 16.89
CA ALA A 141 8.55 14.50 17.73
C ALA A 141 7.06 14.76 17.47
N ASP A 142 6.68 16.03 17.35
CA ASP A 142 5.33 16.46 16.95
C ASP A 142 4.98 15.93 15.56
N LEU A 143 5.87 16.10 14.58
CA LEU A 143 5.68 15.54 13.23
C LEU A 143 5.42 14.02 13.29
N LYS A 144 6.26 13.24 13.98
CA LYS A 144 6.06 11.79 14.10
C LYS A 144 4.71 11.43 14.73
N ALA A 145 4.28 12.18 15.74
CA ALA A 145 2.99 11.98 16.40
C ALA A 145 1.81 12.26 15.44
N GLN A 146 1.88 13.35 14.66
CA GLN A 146 0.86 13.69 13.67
C GLN A 146 0.80 12.68 12.51
N ILE A 147 1.96 12.22 12.03
CA ILE A 147 2.04 11.15 11.04
C ILE A 147 1.33 9.91 11.58
N ARG A 148 1.68 9.45 12.79
CA ARG A 148 1.04 8.30 13.42
C ARG A 148 -0.47 8.46 13.53
N GLN A 149 -0.94 9.60 14.04
CA GLN A 149 -2.36 9.89 14.16
C GLN A 149 -3.10 9.79 12.82
N THR A 150 -2.46 10.25 11.74
CA THR A 150 -3.01 10.14 10.38
C THR A 150 -3.14 8.68 9.95
N LEU A 151 -2.10 7.86 10.14
CA LEU A 151 -2.11 6.43 9.80
C LEU A 151 -3.18 5.66 10.60
N ASP A 152 -3.27 5.93 11.91
CA ASP A 152 -4.25 5.30 12.80
C ASP A 152 -5.69 5.69 12.41
N THR A 153 -5.90 6.97 12.05
CA THR A 153 -7.21 7.46 11.57
C THR A 153 -7.62 6.77 10.27
N ASP A 154 -6.69 6.59 9.33
CA ASP A 154 -6.95 5.91 8.07
C ASP A 154 -7.34 4.44 8.27
N LEU A 155 -6.62 3.73 9.14
CA LEU A 155 -6.94 2.34 9.50
C LEU A 155 -8.29 2.26 10.22
N ALA A 156 -8.59 3.21 11.12
CA ALA A 156 -9.87 3.28 11.80
C ALA A 156 -11.03 3.46 10.82
N ARG A 157 -10.91 4.31 9.79
CA ARG A 157 -11.92 4.47 8.73
C ARG A 157 -12.16 3.18 7.95
N VAL A 158 -11.10 2.41 7.67
CA VAL A 158 -11.24 1.10 7.02
C VAL A 158 -12.00 0.12 7.91
N VAL A 159 -11.68 0.07 9.20
CA VAL A 159 -12.38 -0.77 10.18
C VAL A 159 -13.84 -0.33 10.31
N GLU A 160 -14.12 0.97 10.43
CA GLU A 160 -15.47 1.52 10.51
C GLU A 160 -16.31 1.16 9.27
N GLY A 161 -15.76 1.29 8.06
CA GLY A 161 -16.43 0.86 6.84
C GLY A 161 -16.72 -0.65 6.83
N ALA A 162 -15.78 -1.47 7.31
CA ALA A 162 -15.99 -2.90 7.44
C ALA A 162 -17.09 -3.24 8.46
N VAL A 163 -17.13 -2.54 9.59
CA VAL A 163 -18.20 -2.67 10.60
C VAL A 163 -19.55 -2.31 10.02
N LYS A 164 -19.65 -1.20 9.25
CA LYS A 164 -20.88 -0.81 8.55
C LYS A 164 -21.38 -1.89 7.58
N ASP A 165 -20.49 -2.53 6.81
CA ASP A 165 -20.86 -3.64 5.92
C ASP A 165 -21.38 -4.86 6.74
N LEU A 166 -20.81 -5.14 7.92
CA LEU A 166 -21.27 -6.21 8.81
C LEU A 166 -22.58 -5.87 9.54
N ASP A 167 -22.80 -4.61 9.92
CA ASP A 167 -24.05 -4.12 10.51
C ASP A 167 -25.19 -4.21 9.49
N ALA A 168 -24.95 -3.74 8.27
CA ALA A 168 -25.94 -3.81 7.21
C ALA A 168 -26.31 -5.27 6.88
N PHE A 169 -25.35 -6.18 6.98
CA PHE A 169 -25.62 -7.61 6.88
C PHE A 169 -26.47 -8.16 8.04
N ALA A 170 -26.14 -7.79 9.29
CA ALA A 170 -26.91 -8.21 10.46
C ALA A 170 -28.35 -7.67 10.40
N THR A 171 -28.54 -6.43 9.96
CA THR A 171 -29.87 -5.85 9.72
C THR A 171 -30.64 -6.63 8.66
N LEU A 172 -30.00 -6.98 7.53
CA LEU A 172 -30.61 -7.81 6.50
C LEU A 172 -31.05 -9.18 7.04
N GLN A 173 -30.26 -9.80 7.92
CA GLN A 173 -30.61 -11.05 8.57
C GLN A 173 -31.86 -10.94 9.44
N LEU A 174 -31.92 -9.91 10.29
CA LEU A 174 -33.07 -9.66 11.15
C LEU A 174 -34.34 -9.40 10.34
N THR A 175 -34.26 -8.56 9.31
CA THR A 175 -35.38 -8.30 8.40
C THR A 175 -35.91 -9.56 7.74
N ILE A 176 -35.03 -10.37 7.14
CA ILE A 176 -35.47 -11.59 6.47
C ILE A 176 -36.09 -12.58 7.47
N ALA A 177 -35.55 -12.64 8.69
CA ALA A 177 -36.12 -13.45 9.75
C ALA A 177 -37.49 -12.94 10.21
N ASP A 178 -37.69 -11.62 10.31
CA ASP A 178 -38.98 -11.01 10.64
C ASP A 178 -40.01 -11.24 9.54
N LEU A 179 -39.62 -11.07 8.27
CA LEU A 179 -40.48 -11.37 7.10
C LEU A 179 -40.90 -12.85 7.08
N ALA A 180 -39.96 -13.76 7.37
CA ALA A 180 -40.25 -15.19 7.44
C ALA A 180 -41.27 -15.54 8.55
N ARG A 181 -41.34 -14.73 9.60
CA ARG A 181 -42.31 -14.88 10.71
C ARG A 181 -43.60 -14.08 10.53
N SER A 182 -43.68 -13.21 9.52
CA SER A 182 -44.83 -12.33 9.33
C SER A 182 -46.10 -13.12 9.00
N GLU A 183 -47.17 -12.91 9.79
CA GLU A 183 -48.53 -13.38 9.51
C GLU A 183 -49.16 -12.53 8.41
N CYS A 184 -48.60 -12.57 7.21
CA CYS A 184 -49.22 -11.96 6.05
C CYS A 184 -50.12 -13.02 5.39
N HIS A 185 -51.42 -12.70 5.22
CA HIS A 185 -52.41 -13.61 4.65
C HIS A 185 -53.05 -12.97 3.42
N GLY A 186 -53.02 -13.67 2.29
CA GLY A 186 -53.61 -13.21 1.04
C GLY A 186 -53.42 -14.23 -0.08
N SER A 187 -54.39 -14.31 -1.00
CA SER A 187 -54.34 -15.22 -2.15
C SER A 187 -53.10 -14.99 -3.02
N GLU A 188 -52.66 -13.73 -3.15
CA GLU A 188 -51.45 -13.35 -3.89
C GLU A 188 -50.17 -13.94 -3.28
N LEU A 189 -50.06 -13.92 -1.95
CA LEU A 189 -48.90 -14.47 -1.25
C LEU A 189 -48.80 -15.98 -1.44
N GLU A 190 -49.91 -16.70 -1.28
CA GLU A 190 -49.93 -18.16 -1.45
C GLU A 190 -49.64 -18.57 -2.91
N GLN A 191 -50.19 -17.82 -3.88
CA GLN A 191 -49.88 -18.02 -5.29
C GLN A 191 -48.39 -17.78 -5.57
N LEU A 192 -47.78 -16.74 -4.97
CA LEU A 192 -46.35 -16.48 -5.09
C LEU A 192 -45.49 -17.60 -4.48
N LYS A 193 -45.86 -18.11 -3.30
CA LYS A 193 -45.14 -19.24 -2.66
C LYS A 193 -45.19 -20.50 -3.53
N LEU A 194 -46.39 -20.92 -3.94
CA LEU A 194 -46.60 -22.06 -4.83
C LEU A 194 -45.81 -21.90 -6.13
N PHE A 195 -45.80 -20.70 -6.68
CA PHE A 195 -45.02 -20.38 -7.86
C PHE A 195 -43.51 -20.52 -7.63
N ILE A 196 -42.96 -19.93 -6.56
CA ILE A 196 -41.53 -20.02 -6.22
C ILE A 196 -41.12 -21.49 -6.05
N GLU A 197 -41.92 -22.27 -5.32
CA GLU A 197 -41.66 -23.68 -5.07
C GLU A 197 -41.67 -24.52 -6.35
N SER A 198 -42.69 -24.31 -7.20
CA SER A 198 -42.86 -25.07 -8.44
C SER A 198 -41.77 -24.75 -9.48
N ASN A 199 -41.17 -23.56 -9.42
CA ASN A 199 -40.21 -23.07 -10.41
C ASN A 199 -38.77 -23.02 -9.91
N ALA A 200 -38.49 -23.56 -8.71
CA ALA A 200 -37.18 -23.60 -8.04
C ALA A 200 -36.08 -24.42 -8.78
N HIS A 201 -36.39 -24.98 -9.94
CA HIS A 201 -35.49 -25.73 -10.80
C HIS A 201 -35.19 -25.00 -12.12
N LEU A 202 -35.94 -23.95 -12.46
CA LEU A 202 -35.84 -23.25 -13.73
C LEU A 202 -34.67 -22.25 -13.72
N ARG A 203 -33.82 -22.35 -14.74
CA ARG A 203 -32.72 -21.40 -14.98
C ARG A 203 -33.12 -20.18 -15.82
N HIS A 204 -34.33 -20.18 -16.37
CA HIS A 204 -34.77 -19.17 -17.35
C HIS A 204 -35.48 -17.99 -16.71
N LYS A 205 -35.52 -16.90 -17.49
CA LYS A 205 -36.17 -15.65 -17.16
C LYS A 205 -37.67 -15.72 -17.42
N PHE A 206 -38.45 -16.05 -16.41
CA PHE A 206 -39.90 -15.88 -16.43
C PHE A 206 -40.28 -14.81 -15.39
N VAL A 207 -41.38 -14.07 -15.61
CA VAL A 207 -41.99 -13.19 -14.61
C VAL A 207 -43.51 -13.33 -14.77
N PRO A 208 -44.27 -13.96 -13.85
CA PRO A 208 -45.70 -14.06 -13.97
C PRO A 208 -46.29 -12.69 -13.65
N GLU A 209 -47.48 -12.45 -14.19
CA GLU A 209 -48.19 -11.19 -14.05
C GLU A 209 -48.43 -10.81 -12.58
N ILE A 210 -48.64 -11.80 -11.71
CA ILE A 210 -48.83 -11.61 -10.26
C ILE A 210 -47.65 -10.91 -9.57
N VAL A 211 -46.41 -11.14 -10.02
CA VAL A 211 -45.22 -10.48 -9.43
C VAL A 211 -45.18 -9.00 -9.78
N ARG A 212 -45.67 -8.63 -10.97
CA ARG A 212 -45.67 -7.23 -11.44
C ARG A 212 -46.67 -6.37 -10.69
N VAL A 213 -47.72 -6.98 -10.14
CA VAL A 213 -48.78 -6.29 -9.39
C VAL A 213 -48.63 -6.42 -7.88
N ALA A 214 -47.90 -7.43 -7.39
CA ALA A 214 -47.64 -7.63 -5.97
C ALA A 214 -46.72 -6.54 -5.39
N SER A 215 -47.00 -6.15 -4.13
CA SER A 215 -46.12 -5.22 -3.42
C SER A 215 -44.73 -5.84 -3.20
N PRO A 216 -43.64 -5.04 -3.17
CA PRO A 216 -42.29 -5.55 -2.86
C PRO A 216 -42.23 -6.31 -1.53
N GLN A 217 -43.01 -5.87 -0.53
CA GLN A 217 -43.12 -6.53 0.75
C GLN A 217 -43.74 -7.93 0.62
N THR A 218 -44.82 -8.07 -0.14
CA THR A 218 -45.49 -9.36 -0.41
C THR A 218 -44.53 -10.34 -1.09
N VAL A 219 -43.76 -9.86 -2.08
CA VAL A 219 -42.76 -10.67 -2.79
C VAL A 219 -41.66 -11.12 -1.82
N LEU A 220 -41.10 -10.22 -1.03
CA LEU A 220 -40.05 -10.54 -0.05
C LEU A 220 -40.53 -11.51 1.03
N THR A 221 -41.75 -11.35 1.54
CA THR A 221 -42.38 -12.29 2.49
C THR A 221 -42.55 -13.68 1.89
N ALA A 222 -43.00 -13.79 0.63
CA ALA A 222 -43.12 -15.07 -0.06
C ALA A 222 -41.76 -15.79 -0.14
N TYR A 223 -40.72 -15.07 -0.55
CA TYR A 223 -39.36 -15.58 -0.61
C TYR A 223 -38.86 -16.04 0.77
N ALA A 224 -38.97 -15.19 1.79
CA ALA A 224 -38.50 -15.48 3.14
C ALA A 224 -39.14 -16.75 3.73
N GLN A 225 -40.46 -16.91 3.56
CA GLN A 225 -41.18 -18.08 4.08
C GLN A 225 -40.85 -19.38 3.33
N VAL A 226 -40.72 -19.34 1.99
CA VAL A 226 -40.31 -20.52 1.21
C VAL A 226 -38.88 -20.93 1.55
N ILE A 227 -37.98 -19.96 1.72
CA ILE A 227 -36.57 -20.20 2.05
C ILE A 227 -36.44 -20.81 3.45
N GLU A 228 -37.14 -20.28 4.44
CA GLU A 228 -37.15 -20.81 5.80
C GLU A 228 -37.72 -22.24 5.83
N LYS A 229 -38.77 -22.53 5.06
CA LYS A 229 -39.28 -23.90 4.86
C LYS A 229 -38.21 -24.81 4.28
N TRP A 230 -37.55 -24.43 3.18
CA TRP A 230 -36.50 -25.23 2.57
C TRP A 230 -35.30 -25.46 3.47
N ARG A 231 -34.94 -24.47 4.30
CA ARG A 231 -33.87 -24.61 5.30
C ARG A 231 -34.21 -25.70 6.32
N ARG A 232 -35.45 -25.72 6.83
CA ARG A 232 -35.95 -26.78 7.73
C ARG A 232 -35.98 -28.15 7.06
N GLU A 233 -36.27 -28.19 5.76
CA GLU A 233 -36.27 -29.41 4.94
C GLU A 233 -34.87 -29.82 4.46
N ALA A 234 -33.81 -29.06 4.79
CA ALA A 234 -32.45 -29.23 4.27
C ALA A 234 -32.38 -29.34 2.73
N ARG A 235 -33.27 -28.63 2.02
CA ARG A 235 -33.33 -28.60 0.55
C ARG A 235 -32.36 -27.58 -0.03
N VAL A 236 -31.74 -27.93 -1.16
CA VAL A 236 -30.78 -27.07 -1.88
C VAL A 236 -31.30 -26.68 -3.28
N PRO A 237 -32.27 -25.76 -3.39
CA PRO A 237 -32.82 -25.35 -4.69
C PRO A 237 -32.01 -24.26 -5.39
N ILE A 238 -32.22 -24.13 -6.70
CA ILE A 238 -31.69 -23.06 -7.54
C ILE A 238 -32.82 -22.06 -7.78
N LEU A 239 -32.88 -20.96 -7.02
CA LEU A 239 -33.91 -19.94 -7.30
C LEU A 239 -33.79 -19.41 -8.74
N PRO A 240 -34.93 -19.22 -9.43
CA PRO A 240 -34.95 -18.50 -10.70
C PRO A 240 -34.39 -17.08 -10.51
N THR A 241 -33.34 -16.75 -11.26
CA THR A 241 -32.48 -15.57 -11.05
C THR A 241 -33.15 -14.22 -11.33
N VAL A 242 -34.31 -14.19 -11.98
CA VAL A 242 -34.91 -12.93 -12.47
C VAL A 242 -35.66 -12.16 -11.40
N TYR A 243 -36.41 -12.87 -10.57
CA TYR A 243 -37.19 -12.29 -9.48
C TYR A 243 -36.32 -11.72 -8.36
N GLY A 244 -35.16 -12.35 -8.16
CA GLY A 244 -34.18 -11.84 -7.21
C GLY A 244 -33.78 -10.41 -7.53
N GLY A 245 -33.71 -10.00 -8.81
CA GLY A 245 -33.29 -8.65 -9.17
C GLY A 245 -34.17 -7.54 -8.60
N GLU A 246 -35.49 -7.63 -8.77
CA GLU A 246 -36.44 -6.62 -8.26
C GLU A 246 -36.57 -6.67 -6.74
N ALA A 247 -36.66 -7.87 -6.16
CA ALA A 247 -36.64 -8.05 -4.71
C ALA A 247 -35.32 -7.53 -4.08
N MET A 248 -34.17 -7.80 -4.72
CA MET A 248 -32.87 -7.26 -4.32
C MET A 248 -32.82 -5.74 -4.50
N CYS A 249 -33.48 -5.16 -5.50
CA CYS A 249 -33.57 -3.70 -5.64
C CYS A 249 -34.39 -3.07 -4.51
N ALA A 250 -35.49 -3.72 -4.09
CA ALA A 250 -36.27 -3.28 -2.95
C ALA A 250 -35.43 -3.32 -1.68
N LEU A 251 -34.77 -4.45 -1.39
CA LEU A 251 -33.83 -4.57 -0.26
C LEU A 251 -32.67 -3.55 -0.35
N ALA A 252 -32.13 -3.31 -1.54
CA ALA A 252 -31.05 -2.33 -1.70
C ALA A 252 -31.51 -0.90 -1.39
N ARG A 253 -32.76 -0.53 -1.73
CA ARG A 253 -33.34 0.77 -1.36
C ARG A 253 -33.54 0.91 0.13
N ASP A 254 -34.07 -0.13 0.78
CA ASP A 254 -34.48 -0.04 2.18
C ASP A 254 -33.30 -0.14 3.16
N TYR A 255 -32.20 -0.81 2.75
CA TYR A 255 -31.06 -1.08 3.63
C TYR A 255 -29.76 -0.38 3.20
N GLY A 256 -29.77 0.41 2.12
CA GLY A 256 -28.59 1.13 1.64
C GLY A 256 -27.44 0.23 1.16
N VAL A 257 -27.65 -1.09 1.08
CA VAL A 257 -26.64 -2.04 0.60
C VAL A 257 -26.71 -2.13 -0.91
N LYS A 258 -25.60 -1.87 -1.60
CA LYS A 258 -25.51 -2.10 -3.06
C LYS A 258 -25.45 -3.59 -3.34
N ILE A 259 -26.61 -4.22 -3.46
CA ILE A 259 -26.74 -5.62 -3.81
C ILE A 259 -26.72 -5.74 -5.33
N ASP A 260 -25.82 -6.58 -5.87
CA ASP A 260 -25.82 -6.91 -7.29
C ASP A 260 -27.16 -7.56 -7.66
N ARG A 261 -27.88 -6.92 -8.59
CA ARG A 261 -29.21 -7.34 -9.07
C ARG A 261 -29.21 -8.79 -9.60
N ASN A 262 -28.07 -9.34 -9.99
CA ASN A 262 -27.96 -10.71 -10.49
C ASN A 262 -27.74 -11.75 -9.38
N LYS A 263 -27.65 -11.33 -8.10
CA LYS A 263 -27.35 -12.21 -6.96
C LYS A 263 -28.59 -12.56 -6.15
N ALA A 264 -29.60 -13.14 -6.82
CA ALA A 264 -30.81 -13.68 -6.20
C ALA A 264 -30.54 -14.64 -5.01
N TYR A 265 -29.37 -15.29 -4.98
CA TYR A 265 -28.99 -16.17 -3.89
C TYR A 265 -28.83 -15.46 -2.54
N ARG A 266 -28.69 -14.12 -2.53
CA ARG A 266 -28.60 -13.37 -1.28
C ARG A 266 -29.89 -13.50 -0.43
N LEU A 267 -31.03 -13.68 -1.08
CA LEU A 267 -32.30 -14.03 -0.41
C LEU A 267 -32.30 -15.46 0.11
N LEU A 268 -31.72 -16.42 -0.64
CA LEU A 268 -31.68 -17.84 -0.26
C LEU A 268 -30.87 -18.12 0.99
N THR A 269 -29.82 -17.31 1.19
CA THR A 269 -28.90 -17.51 2.31
C THR A 269 -28.65 -16.19 3.01
N PRO A 270 -29.67 -15.70 3.74
CA PRO A 270 -29.51 -14.51 4.55
C PRO A 270 -28.47 -14.74 5.65
N THR A 271 -28.28 -15.98 6.08
CA THR A 271 -27.31 -16.34 7.13
C THR A 271 -25.87 -16.49 6.62
N VAL A 272 -25.66 -16.53 5.30
CA VAL A 272 -24.37 -16.86 4.72
C VAL A 272 -23.70 -15.64 4.11
N LEU A 273 -22.40 -15.49 4.36
CA LEU A 273 -21.59 -14.37 3.92
C LEU A 273 -21.36 -14.40 2.41
N THR A 274 -21.40 -13.21 1.81
CA THR A 274 -20.88 -12.98 0.47
C THR A 274 -19.42 -12.52 0.54
N GLN A 275 -18.81 -12.30 -0.62
CA GLN A 275 -17.45 -11.79 -0.68
C GLN A 275 -17.31 -10.38 -0.07
N THR A 276 -18.39 -9.60 -0.03
CA THR A 276 -18.40 -8.29 0.62
C THR A 276 -18.16 -8.41 2.13
N GLU A 277 -18.95 -9.22 2.82
CA GLU A 277 -18.81 -9.39 4.28
C GLU A 277 -17.54 -10.17 4.63
N MET A 278 -17.11 -11.10 3.77
CA MET A 278 -15.82 -11.76 3.92
C MET A 278 -14.67 -10.76 3.78
N LEU A 279 -14.73 -9.81 2.85
CA LEU A 279 -13.72 -8.75 2.74
C LEU A 279 -13.71 -7.89 4.01
N ALA A 280 -14.88 -7.50 4.52
CA ALA A 280 -14.99 -6.73 5.75
C ALA A 280 -14.30 -7.45 6.92
N CYS A 281 -14.60 -8.74 7.12
CA CYS A 281 -13.92 -9.55 8.14
C CYS A 281 -12.40 -9.61 7.89
N ALA A 282 -11.97 -9.80 6.65
CA ALA A 282 -10.55 -9.85 6.30
C ALA A 282 -9.83 -8.53 6.59
N LEU A 283 -10.43 -7.38 6.30
CA LEU A 283 -9.86 -6.05 6.56
C LEU A 283 -9.71 -5.80 8.07
N ILE A 284 -10.73 -6.11 8.87
CA ILE A 284 -10.65 -6.00 10.35
C ILE A 284 -9.48 -6.83 10.88
N LEU A 285 -9.40 -8.09 10.46
CA LEU A 285 -8.32 -8.99 10.86
C LEU A 285 -6.95 -8.52 10.36
N GLN A 286 -6.88 -7.97 9.15
CA GLN A 286 -5.63 -7.47 8.57
C GLN A 286 -5.10 -6.25 9.32
N CYS A 287 -5.98 -5.29 9.66
CA CYS A 287 -5.61 -4.12 10.46
C CYS A 287 -5.09 -4.53 11.84
N ALA A 288 -5.76 -5.48 12.51
CA ALA A 288 -5.35 -5.95 13.84
C ALA A 288 -4.05 -6.79 13.82
N SER A 289 -3.96 -7.76 12.90
CA SER A 289 -2.84 -8.70 12.82
C SER A 289 -1.60 -8.15 12.12
N ARG A 290 -1.76 -7.14 11.27
CA ARG A 290 -0.73 -6.63 10.33
C ARG A 290 -0.25 -7.69 9.34
N TRP A 291 -0.99 -8.79 9.18
CA TRP A 291 -0.62 -9.87 8.27
C TRP A 291 -0.75 -9.46 6.79
N ASN A 292 -0.12 -10.22 5.90
CA ASN A 292 -0.41 -10.11 4.47
C ASN A 292 -1.86 -10.55 4.26
N PHE A 293 -2.54 -9.94 3.30
CA PHE A 293 -3.93 -10.29 3.00
C PHE A 293 -4.08 -11.79 2.68
N THR A 294 -3.13 -12.38 1.93
CA THR A 294 -3.10 -13.81 1.62
C THR A 294 -2.98 -14.70 2.85
N THR A 295 -2.32 -14.22 3.90
CA THR A 295 -2.20 -14.93 5.19
C THR A 295 -3.51 -14.84 5.98
N VAL A 296 -4.21 -13.71 5.92
CA VAL A 296 -5.54 -13.55 6.55
C VAL A 296 -6.55 -14.50 5.90
N VAL A 297 -6.64 -14.52 4.57
CA VAL A 297 -7.61 -15.38 3.88
C VAL A 297 -7.25 -16.87 3.90
N ALA A 298 -6.05 -17.23 4.35
CA ALA A 298 -5.64 -18.60 4.59
C ALA A 298 -6.06 -19.13 5.98
N LEU A 299 -6.72 -18.30 6.81
CA LEU A 299 -7.11 -18.68 8.16
C LEU A 299 -8.11 -19.84 8.18
N THR A 300 -7.89 -20.78 9.10
CA THR A 300 -8.74 -21.93 9.36
C THR A 300 -9.27 -21.91 10.79
N THR A 301 -10.31 -22.70 11.09
CA THR A 301 -10.83 -22.85 12.46
C THR A 301 -9.78 -23.37 13.44
N LYS A 302 -8.87 -24.25 12.98
CA LYS A 302 -7.76 -24.79 13.78
C LYS A 302 -6.76 -23.72 14.20
N GLY A 303 -6.64 -22.64 13.42
CA GLY A 303 -5.80 -21.50 13.73
C GLY A 303 -6.37 -20.57 14.80
N ILE A 304 -7.54 -20.85 15.37
CA ILE A 304 -8.17 -20.00 16.40
C ILE A 304 -8.27 -20.81 17.69
N VAL A 305 -7.34 -20.57 18.61
CA VAL A 305 -7.21 -21.31 19.86
C VAL A 305 -7.68 -20.43 21.04
N PRO A 306 -8.53 -20.94 21.95
CA PRO A 306 -8.91 -20.21 23.16
C PRO A 306 -7.69 -19.85 24.02
N ASN A 307 -7.67 -18.65 24.59
CA ASN A 307 -6.62 -18.20 25.52
C ASN A 307 -7.23 -17.33 26.62
N GLY A 308 -7.53 -17.92 27.77
CA GLY A 308 -8.25 -17.25 28.86
C GLY A 308 -9.63 -16.74 28.39
N ASN A 309 -9.89 -15.44 28.57
CA ASN A 309 -11.12 -14.81 28.10
C ASN A 309 -11.07 -14.36 26.62
N GLY A 310 -10.00 -14.71 25.90
CA GLY A 310 -9.75 -14.30 24.52
C GLY A 310 -9.34 -15.45 23.61
N PHE A 311 -8.62 -15.13 22.53
CA PHE A 311 -8.11 -16.11 21.57
C PHE A 311 -6.66 -15.81 21.19
N ILE A 312 -5.93 -16.86 20.83
CA ILE A 312 -4.74 -16.74 20.00
C ILE A 312 -5.14 -17.15 18.59
N VAL A 313 -4.84 -16.26 17.63
CA VAL A 313 -5.13 -16.47 16.22
C VAL A 313 -3.82 -16.59 15.45
N THR A 314 -3.69 -17.68 14.70
CA THR A 314 -2.49 -18.07 13.98
C THR A 314 -2.87 -18.58 12.59
N SER A 315 -2.07 -18.25 11.58
CA SER A 315 -2.30 -18.66 10.19
C SER A 315 -0.99 -19.03 9.50
N LEU A 316 -1.06 -19.76 8.39
CA LEU A 316 0.11 -20.16 7.60
C LEU A 316 0.39 -19.15 6.48
N LYS A 317 1.65 -18.79 6.30
CA LYS A 317 2.09 -17.98 5.16
C LYS A 317 2.28 -18.88 3.94
N GLY A 318 1.37 -18.79 2.97
CA GLY A 318 1.37 -19.64 1.78
C GLY A 318 2.68 -19.70 0.99
N ARG A 319 3.50 -18.64 1.01
CA ARG A 319 4.76 -18.57 0.24
C ARG A 319 5.97 -19.20 0.92
N THR A 320 6.03 -19.20 2.25
CA THR A 320 7.19 -19.69 3.01
C THR A 320 6.88 -20.92 3.85
N ASN A 321 5.60 -21.33 3.88
CA ASN A 321 5.06 -22.37 4.75
C ASN A 321 5.41 -22.17 6.25
N GLN A 322 5.68 -20.92 6.62
CA GLN A 322 5.98 -20.51 7.99
C GLN A 322 4.72 -19.96 8.64
N THR A 323 4.62 -20.18 9.95
CA THR A 323 3.55 -19.64 10.77
C THR A 323 3.65 -18.12 10.85
N ALA A 324 2.51 -17.44 10.69
CA ALA A 324 2.41 -16.01 10.93
C ALA A 324 2.53 -15.71 12.44
N PRO A 325 3.02 -14.51 12.82
CA PRO A 325 3.08 -14.14 14.23
C PRO A 325 1.69 -14.18 14.87
N ASP A 326 1.62 -14.72 16.09
CA ASP A 326 0.35 -14.85 16.81
C ASP A 326 -0.33 -13.49 17.04
N LEU A 327 -1.61 -13.43 16.68
CA LEU A 327 -2.50 -12.37 17.08
C LEU A 327 -3.17 -12.77 18.40
N VAL A 328 -2.79 -12.11 19.49
CA VAL A 328 -3.47 -12.23 20.77
C VAL A 328 -4.69 -11.31 20.75
N VAL A 329 -5.87 -11.91 20.86
CA VAL A 329 -7.18 -11.24 20.86
C VAL A 329 -7.71 -11.24 22.28
N SER A 330 -7.93 -10.04 22.83
CA SER A 330 -8.51 -9.82 24.15
C SER A 330 -10.03 -9.57 24.07
N PRO A 331 -10.76 -9.63 25.21
CA PRO A 331 -12.18 -9.25 25.25
C PRO A 331 -12.50 -7.83 24.77
N ARG A 332 -11.49 -6.93 24.77
CA ARG A 332 -11.65 -5.53 24.34
C ARG A 332 -11.57 -5.36 22.82
N ASP A 333 -11.10 -6.38 22.10
CA ASP A 333 -10.97 -6.37 20.64
C ASP A 333 -12.31 -6.73 19.99
N HIS A 334 -13.35 -5.94 20.28
CA HIS A 334 -14.75 -6.24 19.94
C HIS A 334 -14.94 -6.53 18.45
N GLU A 335 -14.35 -5.73 17.56
CA GLU A 335 -14.49 -5.93 16.12
C GLU A 335 -13.76 -7.17 15.59
N VAL A 336 -12.60 -7.50 16.18
CA VAL A 336 -11.87 -8.73 15.84
C VAL A 336 -12.67 -9.95 16.27
N LEU A 337 -13.19 -9.94 17.50
CA LEU A 337 -14.04 -11.00 18.02
C LEU A 337 -15.30 -11.19 17.17
N ARG A 338 -15.93 -10.08 16.75
CA ARG A 338 -17.08 -10.08 15.85
C ARG A 338 -16.72 -10.72 14.52
N ALA A 339 -15.64 -10.29 13.86
CA ALA A 339 -15.22 -10.86 12.58
C ALA A 339 -14.96 -12.37 12.67
N LEU A 340 -14.25 -12.83 13.70
CA LEU A 340 -13.97 -14.25 13.91
C LEU A 340 -15.26 -15.06 14.15
N ARG A 341 -16.19 -14.52 14.94
CA ARG A 341 -17.48 -15.15 15.21
C ARG A 341 -18.31 -15.28 13.93
N THR A 342 -18.48 -14.18 13.19
CA THR A 342 -19.23 -14.16 11.93
C THR A 342 -18.68 -15.19 10.94
N LEU A 343 -17.36 -15.32 10.81
CA LEU A 343 -16.74 -16.32 9.94
C LEU A 343 -17.00 -17.77 10.41
N LYS A 344 -16.94 -18.03 11.71
CA LYS A 344 -17.23 -19.36 12.29
C LYS A 344 -18.69 -19.75 12.12
N GLU A 345 -19.60 -18.82 12.41
CA GLU A 345 -21.05 -19.00 12.22
C GLU A 345 -21.36 -19.28 10.76
N ASN A 346 -20.77 -18.51 9.83
CA ASN A 346 -20.91 -18.76 8.40
C ASN A 346 -20.46 -20.17 7.99
N LEU A 347 -19.31 -20.65 8.50
CA LEU A 347 -18.86 -22.02 8.22
C LEU A 347 -19.84 -23.06 8.79
N GLY A 348 -20.37 -22.83 9.99
CA GLY A 348 -21.40 -23.68 10.59
C GLY A 348 -22.67 -23.76 9.73
N GLU A 349 -23.13 -22.60 9.25
CA GLU A 349 -24.31 -22.50 8.38
C GLU A 349 -24.13 -23.23 7.05
N VAL A 350 -23.01 -23.03 6.35
CA VAL A 350 -22.79 -23.74 5.07
C VAL A 350 -22.60 -25.25 5.25
N LYS A 351 -22.14 -25.71 6.42
CA LYS A 351 -22.10 -27.13 6.77
C LYS A 351 -23.49 -27.69 7.02
N ALA A 352 -24.33 -26.96 7.78
CA ALA A 352 -25.71 -27.35 8.05
C ALA A 352 -26.54 -27.44 6.76
N LEU A 353 -26.26 -26.58 5.78
CA LEU A 353 -26.87 -26.61 4.45
C LEU A 353 -26.30 -27.69 3.52
N GLY A 354 -25.25 -28.42 3.93
CA GLY A 354 -24.60 -29.45 3.12
C GLY A 354 -23.80 -28.91 1.93
N TRP A 355 -23.44 -27.62 1.92
CA TRP A 355 -22.70 -27.00 0.81
C TRP A 355 -21.21 -27.34 0.83
N VAL A 356 -20.69 -27.66 2.02
CA VAL A 356 -19.30 -28.05 2.23
C VAL A 356 -19.25 -29.32 3.06
N ALA A 357 -18.13 -30.05 2.97
CA ALA A 357 -17.91 -31.25 3.77
C ALA A 357 -17.86 -30.89 5.27
N SER A 358 -18.28 -31.82 6.13
CA SER A 358 -18.23 -31.67 7.59
C SER A 358 -16.83 -31.36 8.12
N GLY A 359 -15.79 -31.91 7.45
CA GLY A 359 -14.37 -31.70 7.76
C GLY A 359 -13.78 -30.38 7.25
N GLU A 360 -14.52 -29.56 6.50
CA GLU A 360 -14.02 -28.26 6.03
C GLU A 360 -13.67 -27.33 7.21
N ASP A 361 -12.49 -26.72 7.17
CA ASP A 361 -11.98 -25.85 8.23
C ASP A 361 -11.58 -24.45 7.76
N ARG A 362 -11.59 -24.18 6.45
CA ARG A 362 -11.27 -22.86 5.88
C ARG A 362 -12.39 -21.88 6.17
N LEU A 363 -12.03 -20.68 6.60
CA LEU A 363 -12.98 -19.62 6.92
C LEU A 363 -13.31 -18.72 5.72
N PHE A 364 -12.41 -18.63 4.74
CA PHE A 364 -12.58 -17.82 3.54
C PHE A 364 -12.67 -18.70 2.30
N PHE A 365 -13.84 -18.71 1.66
CA PHE A 365 -14.09 -19.47 0.44
C PHE A 365 -15.19 -18.80 -0.37
N ASN A 366 -15.30 -19.14 -1.65
CA ASN A 366 -16.36 -18.62 -2.49
C ASN A 366 -17.68 -19.33 -2.21
N THR A 367 -18.51 -18.72 -1.35
CA THR A 367 -19.82 -19.28 -0.98
C THR A 367 -20.73 -19.57 -2.18
N HIS A 368 -20.71 -18.71 -3.20
CA HIS A 368 -21.51 -18.90 -4.40
C HIS A 368 -21.12 -20.15 -5.21
N VAL A 369 -19.86 -20.59 -5.09
CA VAL A 369 -19.38 -21.83 -5.71
C VAL A 369 -19.60 -23.02 -4.76
N ALA A 370 -19.45 -22.81 -3.45
CA ALA A 370 -19.68 -23.81 -2.40
C ALA A 370 -21.08 -24.43 -2.47
N ARG A 371 -22.12 -23.65 -2.79
CA ARG A 371 -23.50 -24.18 -2.99
C ARG A 371 -23.63 -25.31 -4.01
N ARG A 372 -22.63 -25.50 -4.89
CA ARG A 372 -22.57 -26.56 -5.89
C ARG A 372 -21.78 -27.78 -5.39
N GLY A 373 -21.48 -27.86 -4.09
CA GLY A 373 -20.63 -28.87 -3.48
C GLY A 373 -19.14 -28.69 -3.75
N VAL A 374 -18.72 -27.52 -4.26
CA VAL A 374 -17.33 -27.26 -4.66
C VAL A 374 -16.74 -26.12 -3.83
N VAL A 375 -15.77 -26.43 -2.98
CA VAL A 375 -15.07 -25.41 -2.18
C VAL A 375 -13.86 -24.88 -2.95
N ARG A 376 -13.89 -23.58 -3.26
CA ARG A 376 -12.76 -22.87 -3.90
C ARG A 376 -12.44 -21.58 -3.16
N PRO A 377 -11.15 -21.22 -3.04
CA PRO A 377 -10.76 -19.88 -2.62
C PRO A 377 -11.40 -18.83 -3.54
N TYR A 378 -11.77 -17.68 -2.97
CA TYR A 378 -12.21 -16.57 -3.80
C TYR A 378 -11.01 -15.89 -4.47
N ALA A 379 -11.10 -15.71 -5.78
CA ALA A 379 -10.19 -14.88 -6.57
C ALA A 379 -10.85 -13.52 -6.87
N ASN A 380 -10.05 -12.52 -7.23
CA ASN A 380 -10.51 -11.16 -7.57
C ASN A 380 -10.96 -10.27 -6.39
N TRP A 381 -10.28 -10.38 -5.25
CA TRP A 381 -10.49 -9.48 -4.10
C TRP A 381 -10.37 -7.99 -4.45
N HIS A 382 -9.54 -7.63 -5.42
CA HIS A 382 -9.39 -6.24 -5.90
C HIS A 382 -10.73 -5.64 -6.39
N TYR A 383 -11.58 -6.43 -7.06
CA TYR A 383 -12.89 -5.95 -7.53
C TYR A 383 -13.84 -5.65 -6.36
N VAL A 384 -13.85 -6.55 -5.37
CA VAL A 384 -14.66 -6.37 -4.16
C VAL A 384 -14.16 -5.17 -3.35
N LEU A 385 -12.84 -4.99 -3.28
CA LEU A 385 -12.21 -3.85 -2.64
C LEU A 385 -12.58 -2.53 -3.31
N SER A 386 -12.53 -2.44 -4.65
CA SER A 386 -12.97 -1.22 -5.35
C SER A 386 -14.42 -0.87 -5.02
N GLY A 387 -15.29 -1.88 -4.92
CA GLY A 387 -16.67 -1.69 -4.47
C GLY A 387 -16.76 -1.19 -3.03
N PHE A 388 -15.94 -1.74 -2.12
CA PHE A 388 -15.87 -1.32 -0.72
C PHE A 388 -15.41 0.13 -0.58
N ILE A 389 -14.31 0.50 -1.25
CA ILE A 389 -13.75 1.86 -1.27
C ILE A 389 -14.81 2.87 -1.72
N SER A 390 -15.51 2.57 -2.82
CA SER A 390 -16.56 3.44 -3.34
C SER A 390 -17.78 3.56 -2.41
N ARG A 391 -18.15 2.50 -1.67
CA ARG A 391 -19.30 2.53 -0.76
C ARG A 391 -19.06 3.38 0.49
N HIS A 392 -17.80 3.41 0.96
CA HIS A 392 -17.43 4.06 2.22
C HIS A 392 -16.64 5.36 2.03
N ASP A 393 -16.59 5.87 0.79
CA ASP A 393 -15.89 7.10 0.41
C ASP A 393 -14.44 7.15 0.93
N LEU A 394 -13.73 6.05 0.72
CA LEU A 394 -12.34 5.88 1.14
C LEU A 394 -11.38 6.29 0.00
N PRO A 395 -10.14 6.71 0.31
CA PRO A 395 -9.11 6.90 -0.70
C PRO A 395 -8.84 5.60 -1.47
N GLN A 396 -8.38 5.70 -2.72
CA GLN A 396 -8.17 4.51 -3.55
C GLN A 396 -6.92 3.74 -3.09
N PHE A 397 -7.10 2.65 -2.35
CA PHE A 397 -6.00 1.82 -1.82
C PHE A 397 -6.07 0.34 -2.27
N SER A 398 -4.96 -0.36 -2.05
CA SER A 398 -4.80 -1.81 -2.25
C SER A 398 -4.65 -2.55 -0.91
N LEU A 399 -4.94 -3.86 -0.91
CA LEU A 399 -4.84 -4.71 0.28
C LEU A 399 -3.41 -4.75 0.87
N ASP A 400 -2.39 -4.60 0.02
CA ASP A 400 -1.01 -4.52 0.48
C ASP A 400 -0.72 -3.21 1.22
N GLN A 401 -1.35 -2.10 0.82
CA GLN A 401 -1.18 -0.82 1.47
C GLN A 401 -1.80 -0.79 2.88
N VAL A 402 -2.85 -1.56 3.15
CA VAL A 402 -3.39 -1.74 4.52
C VAL A 402 -2.30 -2.28 5.46
N ARG A 403 -1.53 -3.27 5.00
CA ARG A 403 -0.39 -3.80 5.77
C ARG A 403 0.72 -2.77 5.93
N VAL A 404 1.03 -2.02 4.87
CA VAL A 404 2.07 -0.97 4.92
C VAL A 404 1.71 0.08 5.97
N GLN A 405 0.48 0.59 5.95
CA GLN A 405 -0.08 1.50 6.95
C GLN A 405 0.11 0.95 8.38
N ALA A 406 -0.39 -0.27 8.63
CA ALA A 406 -0.40 -0.85 9.97
C ALA A 406 1.00 -1.19 10.53
N ILE A 407 1.98 -1.49 9.66
CA ILE A 407 3.39 -1.66 10.06
C ILE A 407 4.03 -0.31 10.39
N ASN A 408 3.82 0.71 9.56
CA ASN A 408 4.40 2.04 9.76
C ASN A 408 3.86 2.72 11.03
N ALA A 409 2.57 2.56 11.33
CA ALA A 409 1.97 3.06 12.57
C ALA A 409 2.60 2.42 13.83
N PHE A 410 2.85 1.10 13.80
CA PHE A 410 3.49 0.38 14.90
C PHE A 410 4.98 0.72 15.06
N ASP A 411 5.69 0.98 13.96
CA ASP A 411 7.10 1.34 14.01
C ASP A 411 7.31 2.72 14.65
N LEU A 412 6.48 3.70 14.30
CA LEU A 412 6.47 5.03 14.92
C LEU A 412 6.22 4.98 16.44
N GLU A 413 5.52 3.94 16.91
CA GLU A 413 5.30 3.68 18.33
C GLU A 413 6.49 2.98 19.01
N SER A 414 6.99 1.91 18.40
CA SER A 414 8.00 1.04 19.03
C SER A 414 9.43 1.56 18.91
N ALA A 415 9.70 2.43 17.94
CA ALA A 415 11.03 2.96 17.59
C ALA A 415 12.12 1.86 17.44
N SER A 416 11.72 0.64 17.07
CA SER A 416 12.60 -0.54 17.01
C SER A 416 12.30 -1.41 15.79
N ILE A 417 13.27 -1.44 14.86
CA ILE A 417 13.20 -2.26 13.64
C ILE A 417 13.04 -3.76 13.99
N GLU A 418 13.67 -4.23 15.08
CA GLU A 418 13.55 -5.61 15.52
C GLU A 418 12.14 -5.95 16.05
N ALA A 419 11.56 -5.06 16.85
CA ALA A 419 10.19 -5.21 17.33
C ALA A 419 9.20 -5.22 16.15
N THR A 420 9.37 -4.29 15.20
CA THR A 420 8.60 -4.22 13.97
C THR A 420 8.77 -5.47 13.11
N GLN A 421 10.00 -6.00 12.99
CA GLN A 421 10.28 -7.23 12.25
C GLN A 421 9.53 -8.43 12.84
N ARG A 422 9.62 -8.63 14.16
CA ARG A 422 8.94 -9.72 14.86
C ARG A 422 7.43 -9.60 14.72
N LYS A 423 6.88 -8.40 14.92
CA LYS A 423 5.43 -8.14 14.83
C LYS A 423 4.89 -8.31 13.41
N ALA A 424 5.64 -7.89 12.38
CA ALA A 424 5.27 -8.10 10.98
C ALA A 424 5.54 -9.53 10.47
N GLY A 425 6.34 -10.31 11.22
CA GLY A 425 6.81 -11.64 10.87
C GLY A 425 7.71 -11.63 9.62
N HIS A 426 8.54 -10.60 9.45
CA HIS A 426 9.49 -10.59 8.33
C HIS A 426 10.69 -11.49 8.63
N ALA A 427 11.09 -12.30 7.64
CA ALA A 427 12.23 -13.21 7.79
C ALA A 427 13.57 -12.46 7.93
N THR A 428 13.69 -11.27 7.32
CA THR A 428 14.93 -10.48 7.34
C THR A 428 14.66 -9.02 7.69
N SER A 429 15.62 -8.38 8.37
CA SER A 429 15.62 -6.95 8.68
C SER A 429 15.57 -6.09 7.43
N THR A 430 16.19 -6.51 6.32
CA THR A 430 16.12 -5.83 5.01
C THR A 430 14.67 -5.72 4.50
N THR A 431 13.83 -6.71 4.78
CA THR A 431 12.42 -6.66 4.39
C THR A 431 11.70 -5.60 5.20
N THR A 432 11.94 -5.54 6.51
CA THR A 432 11.39 -4.50 7.39
C THR A 432 11.88 -3.11 6.99
N ALA A 433 13.20 -2.93 6.80
CA ALA A 433 13.80 -1.66 6.38
C ALA A 433 13.14 -1.10 5.12
N ARG A 434 12.87 -1.91 4.08
CA ARG A 434 12.16 -1.42 2.89
C ARG A 434 10.73 -0.91 3.16
N TYR A 435 10.03 -1.46 4.15
CA TYR A 435 8.68 -0.98 4.52
C TYR A 435 8.74 0.35 5.29
N LEU A 436 9.87 0.66 5.93
CA LEU A 436 10.08 1.82 6.80
C LEU A 436 10.80 2.98 6.09
N ASP A 437 11.90 2.65 5.40
CA ASP A 437 12.83 3.61 4.79
C ASP A 437 12.22 4.43 3.65
N GLN A 438 11.16 3.93 3.02
CA GLN A 438 10.61 4.55 1.82
C GLN A 438 9.47 5.54 2.08
N PRO A 439 8.42 5.21 2.86
CA PRO A 439 7.31 6.15 3.06
C PRO A 439 7.55 7.14 4.21
N ILE A 440 7.95 6.69 5.41
CA ILE A 440 8.07 7.58 6.58
C ILE A 440 9.22 8.56 6.42
N LEU A 441 10.44 8.09 6.11
CA LEU A 441 11.60 8.97 6.00
C LEU A 441 11.39 10.04 4.92
N ARG A 442 10.72 9.69 3.81
CA ARG A 442 10.38 10.69 2.79
C ARG A 442 9.34 11.68 3.26
N ALA A 443 8.30 11.21 3.94
CA ALA A 443 7.31 12.12 4.49
C ALA A 443 7.97 13.09 5.49
N ILE A 444 8.86 12.59 6.36
CA ILE A 444 9.63 13.43 7.28
C ILE A 444 10.51 14.43 6.52
N ASN A 445 11.33 13.97 5.56
CA ASN A 445 12.23 14.83 4.81
C ASN A 445 11.48 15.88 3.98
N SER A 446 10.38 15.50 3.34
CA SER A 446 9.52 16.42 2.59
C SER A 446 8.89 17.48 3.50
N SER A 447 8.39 17.07 4.67
CA SER A 447 7.81 18.01 5.64
C SER A 447 8.84 19.00 6.17
N ILE A 448 10.04 18.53 6.51
CA ILE A 448 11.15 19.40 6.97
C ILE A 448 11.54 20.39 5.86
N ASN A 449 11.70 19.90 4.63
CA ASN A 449 12.06 20.76 3.49
C ASN A 449 10.98 21.82 3.22
N LEU A 450 9.70 21.46 3.29
CA LEU A 450 8.60 22.40 3.09
C LEU A 450 8.53 23.46 4.20
N ALA A 451 8.76 23.06 5.47
CA ALA A 451 8.81 24.00 6.59
C ALA A 451 9.95 25.00 6.40
N TYR A 452 11.14 24.53 6.02
CA TYR A 452 12.28 25.38 5.68
C TYR A 452 11.96 26.35 4.52
N GLN A 453 11.34 25.87 3.44
CA GLN A 453 10.94 26.72 2.31
C GLN A 453 9.96 27.82 2.73
N ARG A 454 8.98 27.52 3.58
CA ARG A 454 8.01 28.50 4.08
C ARG A 454 8.65 29.52 5.02
N GLU A 455 9.59 29.09 5.85
CA GLU A 455 10.34 30.00 6.71
C GLU A 455 11.21 30.94 5.88
N LEU A 456 11.92 30.39 4.89
CA LEU A 456 12.69 31.17 3.92
C LEU A 456 11.81 32.18 3.17
N GLU A 457 10.65 31.76 2.67
CA GLU A 457 9.68 32.63 1.98
C GLU A 457 9.20 33.78 2.87
N ARG A 458 8.86 33.50 4.13
CA ARG A 458 8.49 34.55 5.11
C ARG A 458 9.63 35.52 5.36
N SER A 459 10.86 35.03 5.50
CA SER A 459 12.04 35.88 5.68
C SER A 459 12.30 36.78 4.47
N VAL A 460 12.10 36.27 3.26
CA VAL A 460 12.25 37.05 2.02
C VAL A 460 11.12 38.08 1.87
N GLN A 461 9.87 37.69 2.07
CA GLN A 461 8.71 38.59 1.98
C GLN A 461 8.83 39.73 2.99
N PHE A 462 9.23 39.43 4.22
CA PHE A 462 9.53 40.41 5.26
C PHE A 462 10.57 41.45 4.80
N ALA A 463 11.69 40.99 4.22
CA ALA A 463 12.78 41.86 3.78
C ALA A 463 12.40 42.75 2.57
N ILE A 464 11.51 42.28 1.70
CA ILE A 464 11.06 43.01 0.51
C ILE A 464 9.94 44.02 0.84
N GLU A 465 8.98 43.65 1.69
CA GLU A 465 7.74 44.41 1.90
C GLU A 465 7.79 45.32 3.15
N GLY A 466 8.80 45.18 4.01
CA GLY A 466 9.13 46.16 5.05
C GLY A 466 8.16 46.26 6.23
N GLN A 467 7.25 45.30 6.43
CA GLN A 467 6.45 45.27 7.68
C GLN A 467 7.25 44.67 8.84
N PRO A 468 7.29 45.32 10.02
CA PRO A 468 8.25 45.01 11.08
C PRO A 468 7.96 43.72 11.87
N CYS A 469 9.04 43.03 12.25
CA CYS A 469 9.07 42.06 13.34
C CYS A 469 9.44 42.86 14.61
N PRO A 470 8.90 42.56 15.80
CA PRO A 470 8.99 43.42 16.99
C PRO A 470 10.40 43.60 17.59
N THR A 471 11.45 43.10 16.95
CA THR A 471 12.82 43.10 17.48
C THR A 471 13.79 43.68 16.47
N GLY A 472 13.93 45.02 16.49
CA GLY A 472 14.80 45.78 15.62
C GLY A 472 16.30 45.54 15.84
N ARG A 473 16.83 44.41 15.38
CA ARG A 473 18.28 44.21 15.17
C ARG A 473 18.55 43.97 13.69
N LEU A 474 19.40 44.83 13.12
CA LEU A 474 20.03 44.61 11.82
C LEU A 474 20.98 43.41 11.96
N PHE A 475 20.79 42.38 11.14
CA PHE A 475 21.70 41.24 11.08
C PHE A 475 23.01 41.64 10.38
N SER A 476 24.15 41.10 10.80
CA SER A 476 25.44 41.34 10.15
C SER A 476 25.67 40.33 9.02
N PRO A 477 26.09 40.73 7.80
CA PRO A 477 26.32 39.79 6.72
C PRO A 477 27.51 38.87 7.02
N VAL A 478 27.40 37.59 6.66
CA VAL A 478 28.49 36.59 6.74
C VAL A 478 29.29 36.54 5.43
N GLY A 479 28.73 37.04 4.32
CA GLY A 479 29.41 37.10 3.02
C GLY A 479 29.16 35.90 2.09
N ASP A 480 28.29 34.96 2.46
CA ASP A 480 27.96 33.76 1.68
C ASP A 480 26.45 33.65 1.34
N GLY A 481 25.71 34.72 1.59
CA GLY A 481 24.24 34.76 1.53
C GLY A 481 23.53 34.48 2.84
N SER A 482 24.27 34.22 3.93
CA SER A 482 23.75 34.16 5.29
C SER A 482 24.12 35.40 6.11
N SER A 483 23.49 35.55 7.28
CA SER A 483 23.68 36.68 8.20
C SER A 483 23.89 36.17 9.63
N CYS A 484 24.33 37.05 10.53
CA CYS A 484 24.61 36.78 11.93
C CYS A 484 23.76 37.67 12.84
N ALA A 485 23.15 37.06 13.86
CA ALA A 485 22.35 37.72 14.90
C ALA A 485 23.18 38.45 15.95
N ASP A 486 24.41 37.99 16.18
CA ASP A 486 25.33 38.58 17.14
C ASP A 486 26.77 38.14 16.84
N PRO A 487 27.53 38.91 16.03
CA PRO A 487 28.92 38.60 15.74
C PRO A 487 29.88 38.90 16.90
N ALA A 488 29.43 39.66 17.91
CA ALA A 488 30.23 39.99 19.10
C ALA A 488 30.18 38.88 20.17
N THR A 489 29.19 37.97 20.09
CA THR A 489 29.02 36.87 21.04
C THR A 489 29.07 35.51 20.35
N PRO A 490 30.21 35.08 19.79
CA PRO A 490 30.34 33.76 19.16
C PRO A 490 30.28 32.61 20.19
N PRO A 491 29.96 31.38 19.76
CA PRO A 491 29.96 30.20 20.63
C PRO A 491 31.30 29.92 21.34
N ARG A 492 32.41 30.38 20.76
CA ARG A 492 33.76 30.26 21.31
C ARG A 492 34.46 31.61 21.20
N LEU A 493 34.99 32.11 22.32
CA LEU A 493 35.58 33.46 22.39
C LEU A 493 36.92 33.57 21.64
N ASP A 494 37.59 32.45 21.36
CA ASP A 494 38.83 32.38 20.57
C ASP A 494 38.61 32.65 19.07
N MET A 495 37.36 32.78 18.61
CA MET A 495 37.00 33.16 17.25
C MET A 495 36.86 34.68 17.05
N LEU A 496 37.03 35.47 18.11
CA LEU A 496 36.96 36.93 18.04
C LEU A 496 38.30 37.50 17.57
N VAL A 497 38.26 38.23 16.47
CA VAL A 497 39.35 39.08 15.98
C VAL A 497 38.81 40.51 15.92
N ASP A 498 39.51 41.44 16.57
CA ASP A 498 39.08 42.84 16.73
C ASP A 498 37.65 43.02 17.27
N GLY A 499 37.21 42.08 18.13
CA GLY A 499 35.89 42.12 18.75
C GLY A 499 34.75 41.58 17.88
N LEU A 500 35.05 40.98 16.73
CA LEU A 500 34.08 40.35 15.83
C LEU A 500 34.47 38.92 15.45
N CYS A 501 33.47 38.07 15.27
CA CYS A 501 33.66 36.69 14.82
C CYS A 501 34.05 36.63 13.33
N GLU A 502 35.10 35.86 13.00
CA GLU A 502 35.56 35.66 11.60
C GLU A 502 34.67 34.71 10.76
N ALA A 503 33.59 34.17 11.33
CA ALA A 503 32.62 33.31 10.65
C ALA A 503 33.16 31.97 10.07
N HIS A 504 34.41 31.59 10.37
CA HIS A 504 35.05 30.35 9.90
C HIS A 504 34.31 29.05 10.27
N GLU A 505 33.48 29.09 11.32
CA GLU A 505 32.76 27.93 11.85
C GLU A 505 31.24 28.02 11.67
N CYS A 506 30.75 28.97 10.88
CA CYS A 506 29.31 29.17 10.67
C CYS A 506 28.60 27.92 10.13
N HIS A 507 29.31 27.08 9.37
CA HIS A 507 28.80 25.88 8.69
C HIS A 507 29.28 24.56 9.29
N LEU A 508 30.04 24.58 10.39
CA LEU A 508 30.56 23.36 11.01
C LEU A 508 29.46 22.64 11.80
N GLY A 509 29.37 21.31 11.65
CA GLY A 509 28.44 20.47 12.39
C GLY A 509 26.97 20.87 12.18
N ALA A 510 26.28 21.28 13.24
CA ALA A 510 24.90 21.79 13.19
C ALA A 510 24.79 23.27 12.76
N GLY A 511 25.93 23.95 12.57
CA GLY A 511 26.03 25.39 12.30
C GLY A 511 26.06 26.25 13.57
N CYS A 512 26.36 27.54 13.40
CA CYS A 512 26.40 28.50 14.50
C CYS A 512 24.98 28.92 14.94
N PRO A 513 24.68 28.99 16.26
CA PRO A 513 23.38 29.42 16.77
C PRO A 513 23.04 30.87 16.45
N ASN A 514 24.03 31.71 16.13
CA ASN A 514 23.81 33.10 15.71
C ASN A 514 23.59 33.22 14.19
N ARG A 515 23.85 32.16 13.40
CA ARG A 515 23.64 32.19 11.95
C ARG A 515 22.15 32.28 11.63
N ARG A 516 21.79 33.12 10.67
CA ARG A 516 20.45 33.34 10.14
C ARG A 516 20.54 33.30 8.62
N ILE A 517 19.49 32.79 7.98
CA ILE A 517 19.37 32.87 6.53
C ILE A 517 18.33 33.95 6.27
N VAL A 518 18.80 35.14 5.90
CA VAL A 518 17.96 36.28 5.56
C VAL A 518 18.33 36.67 4.15
N ILE A 519 17.40 36.49 3.22
CA ILE A 519 17.62 36.75 1.80
C ILE A 519 17.12 38.15 1.48
N ASP A 520 18.05 39.09 1.41
CA ASP A 520 17.85 40.43 0.87
C ASP A 520 18.74 40.65 -0.37
N THR A 521 18.76 41.88 -0.89
CA THR A 521 19.53 42.21 -2.09
C THR A 521 21.04 42.05 -1.89
N ASP A 522 21.54 42.35 -0.69
CA ASP A 522 22.98 42.26 -0.37
C ASP A 522 23.37 40.80 -0.12
N ALA A 523 22.54 40.01 0.56
CA ALA A 523 22.71 38.56 0.71
C ALA A 523 22.69 37.83 -0.64
N LEU A 524 21.83 38.23 -1.59
CA LEU A 524 21.84 37.66 -2.95
C LEU A 524 23.10 38.05 -3.73
N ARG A 525 23.64 39.25 -3.50
CA ARG A 525 24.92 39.68 -4.08
C ARG A 525 26.07 38.86 -3.50
N ASP A 526 26.13 38.72 -2.18
CA ASP A 526 27.14 37.93 -1.47
C ASP A 526 27.09 36.45 -1.87
N LEU A 527 25.89 35.86 -1.93
CA LEU A 527 25.64 34.51 -2.45
C LEU A 527 26.21 34.35 -3.86
N THR A 528 25.97 35.32 -4.74
CA THR A 528 26.44 35.30 -6.13
C THR A 528 27.97 35.44 -6.20
N CYS A 529 28.55 36.36 -5.45
CA CYS A 529 29.99 36.59 -5.37
C CYS A 529 30.71 35.34 -4.86
N THR A 530 30.23 34.77 -3.77
CA THR A 530 30.82 33.58 -3.13
C THR A 530 30.62 32.33 -3.99
N HIS A 531 29.48 32.19 -4.66
CA HIS A 531 29.26 31.13 -5.65
C HIS A 531 30.27 31.24 -6.79
N ARG A 532 30.48 32.43 -7.36
CA ARG A 532 31.45 32.67 -8.43
C ARG A 532 32.89 32.41 -7.95
N PHE A 533 33.22 32.81 -6.73
CA PHE A 533 34.52 32.57 -6.12
C PHE A 533 34.82 31.07 -6.04
N TYR A 534 33.95 30.29 -5.40
CA TYR A 534 34.17 28.85 -5.27
C TYR A 534 34.11 28.12 -6.61
N SER A 535 33.21 28.51 -7.52
CA SER A 535 33.15 27.94 -8.87
C SER A 535 34.48 28.04 -9.63
N ARG A 536 35.28 29.07 -9.35
CA ARG A 536 36.55 29.34 -10.05
C ARG A 536 37.79 28.88 -9.28
N HIS A 537 37.76 28.91 -7.95
CA HIS A 537 38.97 28.77 -7.14
C HIS A 537 39.00 27.53 -6.24
N TRP A 538 37.93 26.70 -6.19
CA TRP A 538 37.87 25.57 -5.26
C TRP A 538 39.06 24.60 -5.40
N LYS A 539 39.52 24.34 -6.62
CA LYS A 539 40.63 23.42 -6.87
C LYS A 539 41.96 23.98 -6.36
N ALA A 540 42.20 25.29 -6.55
CA ALA A 540 43.39 25.95 -6.04
C ALA A 540 43.41 25.95 -4.50
N LEU A 541 42.26 26.19 -3.85
CA LEU A 541 42.14 26.14 -2.40
C LEU A 541 42.37 24.74 -1.83
N LEU A 542 41.87 23.70 -2.53
CA LEU A 542 42.12 22.30 -2.17
C LEU A 542 43.61 21.94 -2.30
N ASP A 543 44.26 22.37 -3.39
CA ASP A 543 45.67 22.12 -3.66
C ASP A 543 46.60 22.88 -2.70
N GLU A 544 46.18 24.06 -2.22
CA GLU A 544 46.94 24.91 -1.28
C GLU A 544 46.90 24.37 0.15
N ASN A 545 45.72 23.98 0.65
CA ASN A 545 45.57 23.40 1.98
C ASN A 545 44.32 22.51 2.07
N ALA A 546 44.49 21.21 1.84
CA ALA A 546 43.39 20.26 1.83
C ALA A 546 42.64 20.18 3.17
N GLU A 547 43.35 20.27 4.30
CA GLU A 547 42.73 20.19 5.63
C GLU A 547 41.86 21.42 5.92
N ALA A 548 42.36 22.62 5.61
CA ALA A 548 41.59 23.86 5.73
C ALA A 548 40.42 23.89 4.74
N PHE A 549 40.61 23.34 3.53
CA PHE A 549 39.55 23.24 2.54
C PHE A 549 38.40 22.36 3.03
N GLU A 550 38.69 21.14 3.47
CA GLU A 550 37.68 20.21 4.00
C GLU A 550 36.95 20.79 5.22
N LYS A 551 37.69 21.46 6.10
CA LYS A 551 37.14 21.99 7.35
C LYS A 551 36.30 23.26 7.15
N HIS A 552 36.74 24.21 6.31
CA HIS A 552 36.14 25.55 6.27
C HIS A 552 35.50 25.90 4.91
N HIS A 553 36.18 25.58 3.80
CA HIS A 553 35.72 25.98 2.47
C HIS A 553 34.62 25.07 1.92
N LEU A 554 34.76 23.75 2.09
CA LEU A 554 33.81 22.77 1.57
C LEU A 554 32.40 22.96 2.17
N PRO A 555 32.20 23.13 3.49
CA PRO A 555 30.89 23.39 4.06
C PRO A 555 30.24 24.68 3.52
N THR A 556 31.04 25.75 3.42
CA THR A 556 30.60 27.04 2.89
C THR A 556 30.21 26.93 1.42
N MET A 557 31.02 26.25 0.61
CA MET A 557 30.75 26.00 -0.80
C MET A 557 29.46 25.21 -1.00
N LEU A 558 29.27 24.11 -0.24
CA LEU A 558 28.05 23.30 -0.31
C LEU A 558 26.80 24.12 0.08
N PHE A 559 26.91 24.95 1.12
CA PHE A 559 25.85 25.85 1.53
C PHE A 559 25.50 26.84 0.41
N THR A 560 26.49 27.56 -0.12
CA THR A 560 26.32 28.57 -1.17
C THR A 560 25.70 27.96 -2.45
N PHE A 561 26.18 26.78 -2.88
CA PHE A 561 25.63 26.11 -4.06
C PHE A 561 24.19 25.63 -3.82
N GLY A 562 23.91 25.06 -2.65
CA GLY A 562 22.56 24.64 -2.27
C GLY A 562 21.59 25.82 -2.19
N LEU A 563 21.99 26.90 -1.51
CA LEU A 563 21.17 28.10 -1.34
C LEU A 563 20.86 28.76 -2.70
N ARG A 564 21.86 28.87 -3.58
CA ARG A 564 21.65 29.39 -4.94
C ARG A 564 20.63 28.57 -5.72
N GLU A 565 20.74 27.24 -5.69
CA GLU A 565 19.82 26.37 -6.42
C GLU A 565 18.39 26.47 -5.88
N ILE A 566 18.23 26.55 -4.56
CA ILE A 566 16.94 26.77 -3.90
C ILE A 566 16.31 28.10 -4.34
N VAL A 567 17.08 29.18 -4.40
CA VAL A 567 16.59 30.49 -4.85
C VAL A 567 16.27 30.49 -6.35
N ALA A 568 17.10 29.80 -7.17
CA ALA A 568 16.93 29.71 -8.62
C ALA A 568 15.65 28.95 -9.04
N GLN A 569 15.29 27.91 -8.28
CA GLN A 569 14.07 27.13 -8.50
C GLN A 569 12.83 27.76 -7.82
N GLY A 570 13.03 28.73 -6.93
CA GLY A 570 11.98 29.37 -6.14
C GLY A 570 11.31 30.58 -6.82
N PRO A 571 10.29 31.16 -6.16
CA PRO A 571 9.55 32.33 -6.65
C PRO A 571 10.43 33.59 -6.77
N TYR A 572 11.59 33.63 -6.11
CA TYR A 572 12.52 34.75 -6.09
C TYR A 572 13.62 34.69 -7.16
N ARG A 573 13.55 33.75 -8.10
CA ARG A 573 14.52 33.57 -9.21
C ARG A 573 14.86 34.86 -9.97
N ARG A 574 13.89 35.79 -10.07
CA ARG A 574 14.08 37.09 -10.75
C ARG A 574 15.08 37.99 -10.03
N TYR A 575 15.13 37.92 -8.70
CA TYR A 575 16.05 38.72 -7.89
C TYR A 575 17.45 38.14 -7.90
N LEU A 576 17.57 36.81 -7.95
CA LEU A 576 18.84 36.15 -8.22
C LEU A 576 19.38 36.54 -9.61
N ALA A 577 18.53 36.53 -10.65
CA ALA A 577 18.95 36.97 -11.98
C ALA A 577 19.42 38.43 -12.03
N LEU A 578 18.84 39.31 -11.20
CA LEU A 578 19.30 40.69 -11.03
C LEU A 578 20.66 40.76 -10.32
N ALA A 579 20.86 39.98 -9.26
CA ALA A 579 22.15 39.90 -8.56
C ALA A 579 23.26 39.25 -9.41
N GLU A 580 22.89 38.36 -10.33
CA GLU A 580 23.77 37.70 -11.31
C GLU A 580 24.10 38.57 -12.53
N GLY A 581 23.49 39.76 -12.65
CA GLY A 581 23.84 40.74 -13.66
C GLY A 581 25.33 41.14 -13.64
N PRO A 582 25.81 41.89 -14.65
CA PRO A 582 27.18 42.39 -14.66
C PRO A 582 27.41 43.28 -13.44
N VAL A 583 28.26 42.80 -12.53
CA VAL A 583 28.82 43.59 -11.45
C VAL A 583 30.08 44.20 -12.03
N ASP A 584 30.16 45.53 -12.12
CA ASP A 584 31.43 46.20 -12.40
C ASP A 584 32.46 45.68 -11.39
N PRO A 585 33.62 45.17 -11.83
CA PRO A 585 34.58 44.60 -10.91
C PRO A 585 35.01 45.70 -9.91
N PRO A 586 35.07 45.42 -8.60
CA PRO A 586 35.78 46.32 -7.70
C PRO A 586 37.22 46.39 -8.19
N ALA A 587 37.65 47.61 -8.54
CA ALA A 587 39.03 47.90 -8.87
C ALA A 587 39.88 47.59 -7.62
N PHE A 588 40.59 46.46 -7.64
CA PHE A 588 41.69 46.29 -6.70
C PHE A 588 42.78 47.31 -7.08
N PRO A 589 43.24 48.17 -6.16
CA PRO A 589 44.45 48.92 -6.42
C PRO A 589 45.61 47.93 -6.57
N PRO A 590 46.58 48.17 -7.46
CA PRO A 590 47.75 47.32 -7.57
C PRO A 590 48.47 47.31 -6.22
N LEU A 591 48.80 46.10 -5.76
CA LEU A 591 49.69 45.91 -4.61
C LEU A 591 51.04 46.55 -4.94
N SER A 592 51.41 47.59 -4.17
CA SER A 592 52.76 48.16 -4.12
C SER A 592 53.60 47.48 -3.07
#